data_AF-K1UH05-F1
#
_entry.id   AF-K1UH05-F1
#
_cell.length_a   1.000
_cell.length_b   1.000
_cell.length_c   1.000
_cell.angle_alpha   90.00
_cell.angle_beta   90.00
_cell.angle_gamma   90.00
#
_symmetry.space_group_name_H-M   'P 1'
#
loop_
_entity.id
_entity.type
_entity.pdbx_description
1 polymer ?
#
loop_
_entity_poly.entity_id
_entity_poly.type
_entity_poly.pdbx_seq_one_letter_code
_entity_poly.pdbx_strand_id
1 'polypeptide(L)'
;KVFAGRGNSVIVLDPATDAVIKTVTYENRQVKDLAKGYDGKIYAIFTGEFTGNSGMTGAASFTKPAMIVALDANGEVVSETNLPEQIELRTGTASPTVQMCASFTQPHLYFIGKQDFSAYEAMRYNYETGKVNWDYITADLDADHSGGDIIYGYMGVHPTTEQLWVGKSTYTQSAVHVYDVSRSDAL
;
A
#
# COMPACT_ATOMS: atom_id res chain seq x y z
N LYS A 1 16.21 -12.97 5.38
CA LYS A 1 15.13 -13.38 4.45
C LYS A 1 14.72 -12.17 3.63
N VAL A 2 14.43 -12.35 2.36
CA VAL A 2 13.89 -11.30 1.48
C VAL A 2 12.45 -11.66 1.15
N PHE A 3 11.54 -10.71 1.34
CA PHE A 3 10.13 -10.85 1.00
C PHE A 3 9.86 -10.06 -0.27
N ALA A 4 9.19 -10.67 -1.24
CA ALA A 4 8.87 -9.99 -2.49
C ALA A 4 7.48 -10.36 -2.97
N GLY A 5 6.77 -9.36 -3.50
CA GLY A 5 5.55 -9.58 -4.24
C GLY A 5 5.85 -10.13 -5.63
N ARG A 6 5.13 -11.17 -6.06
CA ARG A 6 5.25 -11.80 -7.38
C ARG A 6 3.88 -12.18 -7.91
N GLY A 7 3.28 -11.30 -8.70
CA GLY A 7 1.96 -11.54 -9.31
C GLY A 7 0.87 -11.68 -8.24
N ASN A 8 0.36 -12.90 -8.06
CA ASN A 8 -0.66 -13.25 -7.07
C ASN A 8 -0.08 -13.86 -5.77
N SER A 9 1.25 -13.77 -5.59
CA SER A 9 1.94 -14.39 -4.47
C SER A 9 2.88 -13.45 -3.73
N VAL A 10 3.18 -13.77 -2.46
CA VAL A 10 4.39 -13.35 -1.76
C VAL A 10 5.37 -14.51 -1.76
N ILE A 11 6.62 -14.25 -2.18
CA ILE A 11 7.71 -15.20 -2.08
C ILE A 11 8.67 -14.80 -0.96
N VAL A 12 9.26 -15.80 -0.31
CA VAL A 12 10.32 -15.62 0.67
C VAL A 12 11.57 -16.28 0.13
N LEU A 13 12.63 -15.49 0.05
CA LEU A 13 13.94 -15.92 -0.43
C LEU A 13 14.91 -16.05 0.75
N ASP A 14 15.74 -17.08 0.68
CA ASP A 14 16.97 -17.14 1.47
C ASP A 14 18.09 -16.41 0.71
N PRO A 15 18.55 -15.24 1.19
CA PRO A 15 19.58 -14.47 0.51
C PRO A 15 20.96 -15.14 0.51
N ALA A 16 21.18 -16.20 1.30
CA ALA A 16 22.44 -16.95 1.28
C ALA A 16 22.51 -17.94 0.10
N THR A 17 21.36 -18.36 -0.43
CA THR A 17 21.26 -19.42 -1.45
C THR A 17 20.49 -18.97 -2.70
N ASP A 18 19.93 -17.76 -2.70
CA ASP A 18 19.01 -17.23 -3.71
C ASP A 18 17.77 -18.10 -3.95
N ALA A 19 17.50 -19.06 -3.07
CA ALA A 19 16.41 -20.00 -3.20
C ALA A 19 15.09 -19.42 -2.68
N VAL A 20 14.00 -19.68 -3.40
CA VAL A 20 12.64 -19.49 -2.88
C VAL A 20 12.38 -20.58 -1.84
N ILE A 21 12.30 -20.18 -0.57
CA ILE A 21 12.06 -21.08 0.56
C ILE A 21 10.58 -21.15 0.94
N LYS A 22 9.77 -20.18 0.48
CA LYS A 22 8.31 -20.18 0.68
C LYS A 22 7.60 -19.38 -0.40
N THR A 23 6.38 -19.79 -0.71
CA THR A 23 5.44 -19.04 -1.57
C THR A 23 4.08 -19.09 -0.90
N VAL A 24 3.45 -17.93 -0.73
CA VAL A 24 2.06 -17.77 -0.28
C VAL A 24 1.28 -17.19 -1.46
N THR A 25 0.22 -17.84 -1.90
CA THR A 25 -0.51 -17.49 -3.13
C THR A 25 -1.98 -17.25 -2.82
N TYR A 26 -2.53 -16.18 -3.41
CA TYR A 26 -3.96 -15.88 -3.39
C TYR A 26 -4.46 -15.72 -4.82
N GLU A 27 -5.15 -16.73 -5.33
CA GLU A 27 -5.62 -16.76 -6.72
C GLU A 27 -6.56 -15.60 -7.07
N ASN A 28 -6.53 -15.19 -8.34
CA ASN A 28 -7.33 -14.07 -8.88
C ASN A 28 -7.11 -12.71 -8.22
N ARG A 29 -5.99 -12.56 -7.49
CA ARG A 29 -5.55 -11.29 -6.89
C ARG A 29 -4.17 -10.89 -7.40
N GLN A 30 -3.78 -9.66 -7.14
CA GLN A 30 -2.42 -9.19 -7.34
C GLN A 30 -1.88 -8.62 -6.03
N VAL A 31 -0.67 -9.01 -5.65
CA VAL A 31 0.06 -8.31 -4.60
C VAL A 31 0.45 -6.93 -5.14
N LYS A 32 0.17 -5.89 -4.36
CA LYS A 32 0.42 -4.50 -4.75
C LYS A 32 1.55 -3.88 -3.97
N ASP A 33 1.78 -4.32 -2.74
CA ASP A 33 2.90 -3.82 -1.96
C ASP A 33 3.21 -4.67 -0.73
N LEU A 34 4.39 -4.43 -0.14
CA LEU A 34 4.81 -5.01 1.12
C LEU A 34 5.43 -3.94 2.02
N ALA A 35 5.09 -3.95 3.31
CA ALA A 35 5.71 -3.10 4.32
C ALA A 35 5.95 -3.89 5.61
N LYS A 36 7.03 -3.57 6.32
CA LYS A 36 7.27 -4.12 7.66
C LYS A 36 6.61 -3.22 8.69
N GLY A 37 5.65 -3.75 9.45
CA GLY A 37 4.97 -3.02 10.52
C GLY A 37 5.86 -2.79 11.75
N TYR A 38 5.43 -1.89 12.64
CA TYR A 38 6.15 -1.59 13.88
C TYR A 38 6.28 -2.84 14.79
N ASP A 39 5.35 -3.78 14.65
CA ASP A 39 5.32 -5.05 15.38
C ASP A 39 6.26 -6.12 14.81
N GLY A 40 7.02 -5.77 13.77
CA GLY A 40 8.01 -6.62 13.12
C GLY A 40 7.47 -7.58 12.06
N LYS A 41 6.14 -7.63 11.86
CA LYS A 41 5.51 -8.47 10.82
C LYS A 41 5.64 -7.82 9.44
N ILE A 42 5.54 -8.64 8.40
CA ILE A 42 5.48 -8.19 7.01
C ILE A 42 4.03 -8.17 6.57
N TYR A 43 3.53 -6.99 6.22
CA TYR A 43 2.19 -6.79 5.69
C TYR A 43 2.25 -6.73 4.18
N ALA A 44 1.59 -7.68 3.52
CA ALA A 44 1.40 -7.69 2.08
C ALA A 44 -0.04 -7.29 1.76
N ILE A 45 -0.21 -6.31 0.88
CA ILE A 45 -1.53 -5.86 0.43
C ILE A 45 -1.84 -6.45 -0.94
N PHE A 46 -3.01 -7.06 -1.09
CA PHE A 46 -3.50 -7.66 -2.31
C PHE A 46 -4.74 -6.93 -2.79
N THR A 47 -4.91 -6.84 -4.11
CA THR A 47 -6.18 -6.41 -4.72
C THR A 47 -7.34 -7.30 -4.26
N GLY A 48 -8.56 -6.84 -4.52
CA GLY A 48 -9.73 -7.72 -4.52
C GLY A 48 -9.56 -8.87 -5.51
N GLU A 49 -10.41 -9.89 -5.40
CA GLU A 49 -10.57 -10.82 -6.54
C GLU A 49 -11.22 -10.03 -7.67
N PHE A 50 -10.70 -10.16 -8.89
CA PHE A 50 -11.24 -9.42 -10.03
C PHE A 50 -11.33 -10.27 -11.29
N THR A 51 -12.22 -9.83 -12.17
CA THR A 51 -12.33 -10.30 -13.54
C THR A 51 -12.09 -9.13 -14.51
N GLY A 52 -11.84 -9.43 -15.77
CA GLY A 52 -11.55 -8.41 -16.79
C GLY A 52 -10.06 -8.12 -16.96
N ASN A 53 -9.74 -7.14 -17.79
CA ASN A 53 -8.37 -6.91 -18.23
C ASN A 53 -7.58 -6.07 -17.21
N SER A 54 -6.36 -6.50 -16.90
CA SER A 54 -5.45 -5.83 -15.96
C SER A 54 -4.53 -4.82 -16.67
N GLY A 55 -5.04 -4.07 -17.63
CA GLY A 55 -4.27 -3.04 -18.34
C GLY A 55 -4.25 -1.71 -17.61
N MET A 56 -3.34 -0.79 -17.99
CA MET A 56 -3.31 0.61 -17.48
C MET A 56 -4.66 1.34 -17.64
N THR A 57 -5.51 0.88 -18.57
CA THR A 57 -6.83 1.44 -18.89
C THR A 57 -7.98 0.48 -18.61
N GLY A 58 -7.70 -0.66 -17.96
CA GLY A 58 -8.65 -1.75 -17.79
C GLY A 58 -9.66 -1.48 -16.68
N ALA A 59 -10.95 -1.61 -16.99
CA ALA A 59 -12.02 -1.67 -15.99
C ALA A 59 -12.04 -3.08 -15.37
N ALA A 60 -11.24 -3.29 -14.33
CA ALA A 60 -11.36 -4.49 -13.52
C ALA A 60 -12.69 -4.45 -12.77
N SER A 61 -13.41 -5.58 -12.73
CA SER A 61 -14.60 -5.71 -11.89
C SER A 61 -14.25 -6.57 -10.69
N PHE A 62 -14.27 -5.97 -9.51
CA PHE A 62 -13.99 -6.65 -8.25
C PHE A 62 -15.19 -7.49 -7.81
N THR A 63 -14.92 -8.75 -7.47
CA THR A 63 -15.91 -9.71 -6.99
C THR A 63 -15.73 -10.02 -5.51
N LYS A 64 -14.56 -9.68 -4.94
CA LYS A 64 -14.30 -9.73 -3.50
C LYS A 64 -13.45 -8.55 -3.05
N PRO A 65 -13.53 -8.15 -1.76
CA PRO A 65 -12.75 -7.04 -1.24
C PRO A 65 -11.24 -7.28 -1.35
N ALA A 66 -10.46 -6.19 -1.42
CA ALA A 66 -9.02 -6.21 -1.22
C ALA A 66 -8.65 -6.81 0.15
N MET A 67 -7.40 -7.24 0.33
CA MET A 67 -6.99 -7.87 1.58
C MET A 67 -5.57 -7.52 1.99
N ILE A 68 -5.33 -7.56 3.29
CA ILE A 68 -4.00 -7.50 3.89
C ILE A 68 -3.68 -8.85 4.52
N VAL A 69 -2.48 -9.35 4.25
CA VAL A 69 -1.92 -10.58 4.79
C VAL A 69 -0.72 -10.22 5.62
N ALA A 70 -0.71 -10.59 6.90
CA ALA A 70 0.47 -10.43 7.75
C ALA A 70 1.25 -11.74 7.80
N LEU A 71 2.55 -11.65 7.54
CA LEU A 71 3.50 -12.73 7.66
C LEU A 71 4.44 -12.46 8.84
N ASP A 72 4.80 -13.50 9.58
CA ASP A 72 5.85 -13.41 10.59
C ASP A 72 7.25 -13.31 9.93
N ALA A 73 8.28 -13.20 10.77
CA ALA A 73 9.67 -13.16 10.30
C ALA A 73 10.10 -14.44 9.55
N ASN A 74 9.35 -15.54 9.67
CA ASN A 74 9.58 -16.78 8.95
C ASN A 74 8.85 -16.90 7.63
N GLY A 75 7.90 -16.01 7.36
CA GLY A 75 7.00 -16.08 6.22
C GLY A 75 5.77 -16.93 6.47
N GLU A 76 5.48 -17.29 7.72
CA GLU A 76 4.20 -17.91 8.05
C GLU A 76 3.10 -16.86 8.06
N VAL A 77 1.96 -17.18 7.45
CA VAL A 77 0.78 -16.32 7.50
C VAL A 77 0.23 -16.39 8.92
N VAL A 78 0.15 -15.22 9.57
CA VAL A 78 -0.37 -15.09 10.94
C VAL A 78 -1.70 -14.34 11.00
N SER A 79 -2.05 -13.59 9.96
CA SER A 79 -3.40 -13.04 9.81
C SER A 79 -3.74 -12.76 8.35
N GLU A 80 -5.03 -12.86 8.05
CA GLU A 80 -5.64 -12.46 6.78
C GLU A 80 -6.83 -11.56 7.11
N THR A 81 -6.92 -10.40 6.46
CA THR A 81 -7.96 -9.42 6.75
C THR A 81 -8.48 -8.82 5.46
N ASN A 82 -9.77 -8.98 5.21
CA ASN A 82 -10.45 -8.27 4.14
C ASN A 82 -10.56 -6.79 4.51
N LEU A 83 -10.24 -5.93 3.56
CA LEU A 83 -10.43 -4.50 3.65
C LEU A 83 -11.90 -4.15 3.32
N PRO A 84 -12.38 -2.95 3.70
CA PRO A 84 -13.69 -2.47 3.28
C PRO A 84 -13.85 -2.48 1.75
N GLU A 85 -15.06 -2.75 1.26
CA GLU A 85 -15.37 -2.88 -0.18
C GLU A 85 -15.07 -1.61 -0.98
N GLN A 86 -15.05 -0.44 -0.33
CA GLN A 86 -14.69 0.84 -0.95
C GLN A 86 -13.20 0.92 -1.34
N ILE A 87 -12.36 0.02 -0.83
CA ILE A 87 -10.94 -0.06 -1.20
C ILE A 87 -10.79 -0.94 -2.43
N GLU A 88 -10.67 -0.29 -3.58
CA GLU A 88 -10.46 -0.93 -4.87
C GLU A 88 -9.07 -0.58 -5.40
N LEU A 89 -8.13 -1.51 -5.25
CA LEU A 89 -6.73 -1.25 -5.58
C LEU A 89 -6.47 -1.39 -7.08
N ARG A 90 -5.70 -0.46 -7.64
CA ARG A 90 -5.25 -0.50 -9.05
C ARG A 90 -4.77 -1.88 -9.48
N THR A 91 -5.30 -2.40 -10.59
CA THR A 91 -4.87 -3.68 -11.16
C THR A 91 -3.91 -3.46 -12.33
N GLY A 92 -3.18 -4.51 -12.69
CA GLY A 92 -2.31 -4.51 -13.86
C GLY A 92 -0.82 -4.49 -13.58
N THR A 93 -0.07 -5.05 -14.52
CA THR A 93 1.39 -5.22 -14.44
C THR A 93 2.16 -3.93 -14.70
N ALA A 94 1.63 -3.05 -15.56
CA ALA A 94 2.20 -1.74 -15.84
C ALA A 94 1.71 -0.64 -14.88
N SER A 95 0.67 -0.93 -14.10
CA SER A 95 0.17 0.00 -13.09
C SER A 95 1.16 0.07 -11.92
N PRO A 96 1.49 1.27 -11.39
CA PRO A 96 2.34 1.39 -10.22
C PRO A 96 1.76 0.61 -9.02
N THR A 97 2.60 0.38 -8.02
CA THR A 97 2.13 -0.12 -6.72
C THR A 97 1.21 0.90 -6.04
N VAL A 98 0.65 0.51 -4.90
CA VAL A 98 -0.18 1.40 -4.05
C VAL A 98 0.68 2.24 -3.09
N GLN A 99 2.00 2.17 -3.26
CA GLN A 99 3.01 3.02 -2.61
C GLN A 99 2.95 2.92 -1.09
N MET A 100 2.71 1.71 -0.61
CA MET A 100 2.46 1.43 0.80
C MET A 100 3.70 1.68 1.64
N CYS A 101 3.51 2.25 2.82
CA CYS A 101 4.52 2.26 3.87
C CYS A 101 3.88 2.02 5.23
N ALA A 102 4.70 1.75 6.24
CA ALA A 102 4.26 1.55 7.62
C ALA A 102 4.88 2.61 8.53
N SER A 103 4.16 2.96 9.60
CA SER A 103 4.75 3.68 10.72
C SER A 103 5.79 2.80 11.43
N PHE A 104 6.85 3.45 11.93
CA PHE A 104 7.88 2.79 12.74
C PHE A 104 7.46 2.61 14.19
N THR A 105 6.46 3.36 14.66
CA THR A 105 6.10 3.42 16.07
C THR A 105 4.63 3.14 16.36
N GLN A 106 3.77 3.08 15.34
CA GLN A 106 2.33 2.90 15.47
C GLN A 106 1.79 1.79 14.55
N PRO A 107 0.63 1.18 14.87
CA PRO A 107 -0.05 0.15 14.07
C PRO A 107 -0.64 0.64 12.74
N HIS A 108 0.06 1.51 12.01
CA HIS A 108 -0.47 2.19 10.83
C HIS A 108 0.23 1.78 9.54
N LEU A 109 -0.57 1.49 8.52
CA LEU A 109 -0.17 1.44 7.12
C LEU A 109 -0.74 2.66 6.38
N TYR A 110 0.06 3.23 5.50
CA TYR A 110 -0.36 4.30 4.59
C TYR A 110 -0.30 3.77 3.17
N PHE A 111 -1.36 3.91 2.38
CA PHE A 111 -1.39 3.45 0.99
C PHE A 111 -2.48 4.15 0.19
N ILE A 112 -2.36 4.08 -1.14
CA ILE A 112 -3.41 4.50 -2.07
C ILE A 112 -4.46 3.40 -2.16
N GLY A 113 -5.69 3.67 -1.73
CA GLY A 113 -6.79 2.70 -1.78
C GLY A 113 -7.71 2.83 -3.00
N LYS A 114 -7.25 3.47 -4.08
CA LYS A 114 -8.04 3.72 -5.30
C LYS A 114 -7.44 3.04 -6.53
N GLN A 115 -8.29 2.83 -7.54
CA GLN A 115 -7.90 2.20 -8.81
C GLN A 115 -7.11 3.15 -9.71
N ASP A 116 -7.35 4.46 -9.57
CA ASP A 116 -6.83 5.46 -10.48
C ASP A 116 -5.31 5.53 -10.44
N PHE A 117 -4.67 5.52 -11.60
CA PHE A 117 -3.24 5.79 -11.73
C PHE A 117 -2.91 7.18 -11.16
N SER A 118 -3.79 8.16 -11.42
CA SER A 118 -3.66 9.56 -11.02
C SER A 118 -4.23 9.87 -9.64
N ALA A 119 -4.28 8.88 -8.74
CA ALA A 119 -4.71 9.15 -7.36
C ALA A 119 -3.78 10.17 -6.69
N TYR A 120 -4.37 11.20 -6.10
CA TYR A 120 -3.68 12.29 -5.39
C TYR A 120 -3.88 12.21 -3.86
N GLU A 121 -4.38 11.07 -3.39
CA GLU A 121 -4.82 10.87 -2.03
C GLU A 121 -4.45 9.47 -1.53
N ALA A 122 -4.13 9.39 -0.24
CA ALA A 122 -3.77 8.16 0.45
C ALA A 122 -4.49 8.07 1.79
N MET A 123 -4.79 6.84 2.23
CA MET A 123 -5.46 6.57 3.49
C MET A 123 -4.47 6.05 4.54
N ARG A 124 -4.90 6.12 5.81
CA ARG A 124 -4.22 5.47 6.94
C ARG A 124 -5.08 4.33 7.46
N TYR A 125 -4.54 3.13 7.53
CA TYR A 125 -5.20 1.94 8.04
C TYR A 125 -4.53 1.48 9.33
N ASN A 126 -5.32 1.30 10.39
CA ASN A 126 -4.86 0.72 11.63
C ASN A 126 -5.07 -0.80 11.59
N TYR A 127 -3.99 -1.58 11.51
CA TYR A 127 -4.07 -3.02 11.32
C TYR A 127 -4.40 -3.83 12.57
N GLU A 128 -4.46 -3.20 13.75
CA GLU A 128 -4.92 -3.85 14.98
C GLU A 128 -6.42 -3.71 15.18
N THR A 129 -6.97 -2.57 14.80
CA THR A 129 -8.39 -2.23 15.00
C THR A 129 -9.23 -2.38 13.73
N GLY A 130 -8.60 -2.44 12.57
CA GLY A 130 -9.26 -2.39 11.27
C GLY A 130 -9.80 -1.01 10.88
N LYS A 131 -9.53 0.04 11.68
CA LYS A 131 -10.00 1.40 11.40
C LYS A 131 -9.30 1.97 10.16
N VAL A 132 -10.08 2.56 9.27
CA VAL A 132 -9.59 3.34 8.13
C VAL A 132 -9.85 4.82 8.39
N ASN A 133 -8.79 5.63 8.32
CA ASN A 133 -8.93 7.07 8.10
C ASN A 133 -8.83 7.31 6.59
N TRP A 134 -10.00 7.52 5.98
CA TRP A 134 -10.13 7.81 4.54
C TRP A 134 -9.51 9.15 4.21
N ASP A 135 -8.93 9.25 3.01
CA ASP A 135 -8.40 10.49 2.42
C ASP A 135 -7.52 11.27 3.43
N TYR A 136 -6.67 10.52 4.14
CA TYR A 136 -5.82 11.00 5.22
C TYR A 136 -4.78 12.02 4.72
N ILE A 137 -4.24 11.74 3.54
CA ILE A 137 -3.41 12.65 2.75
C ILE A 137 -4.22 13.06 1.53
N THR A 138 -4.41 14.36 1.32
CA THR A 138 -5.06 14.93 0.13
C THR A 138 -4.22 16.08 -0.42
N ALA A 139 -4.56 16.54 -1.63
CA ALA A 139 -3.96 17.74 -2.22
C ALA A 139 -4.32 19.02 -1.44
N ASP A 140 -5.47 19.06 -0.75
CA ASP A 140 -5.89 20.23 0.03
C ASP A 140 -4.98 20.52 1.24
N LEU A 141 -4.19 19.53 1.66
CA LEU A 141 -3.18 19.71 2.70
C LEU A 141 -1.90 20.38 2.19
N ASP A 142 -1.76 20.52 0.88
CA ASP A 142 -0.59 21.12 0.26
C ASP A 142 -0.74 22.64 0.23
N ALA A 143 0.22 23.34 0.84
CA ALA A 143 0.22 24.81 0.86
C ALA A 143 0.29 25.44 -0.54
N ASP A 144 0.85 24.72 -1.53
CA ASP A 144 1.16 25.21 -2.87
C ASP A 144 0.48 24.37 -3.99
N HIS A 145 -0.68 23.77 -3.73
CA HIS A 145 -1.31 22.87 -4.71
C HIS A 145 -1.55 23.57 -6.05
N SER A 146 -1.03 22.99 -7.13
CA SER A 146 -1.28 23.45 -8.50
C SER A 146 -1.75 22.23 -9.27
N GLY A 147 -3.04 22.19 -9.61
CA GLY A 147 -3.75 20.98 -10.02
C GLY A 147 -2.91 20.01 -10.86
N GLY A 148 -2.90 18.74 -10.44
CA GLY A 148 -2.04 17.71 -11.04
C GLY A 148 -1.19 16.92 -10.05
N ASP A 149 -1.27 17.19 -8.74
CA ASP A 149 -0.42 16.63 -7.68
C ASP A 149 -0.71 15.14 -7.35
N ILE A 150 -0.55 14.26 -8.34
CA ILE A 150 -0.71 12.82 -8.15
C ILE A 150 0.35 12.30 -7.18
N ILE A 151 0.00 11.30 -6.38
CA ILE A 151 1.00 10.61 -5.56
C ILE A 151 1.80 9.68 -6.47
N TYR A 152 3.10 9.95 -6.55
CA TYR A 152 4.02 9.25 -7.42
C TYR A 152 5.37 9.02 -6.73
N GLY A 153 5.71 7.76 -6.53
CA GLY A 153 6.86 7.33 -5.71
C GLY A 153 6.41 6.66 -4.41
N TYR A 154 7.32 5.94 -3.76
CA TYR A 154 7.02 5.32 -2.47
C TYR A 154 6.87 6.36 -1.37
N MET A 155 5.83 6.22 -0.56
CA MET A 155 5.73 6.97 0.69
C MET A 155 6.72 6.41 1.71
N GLY A 156 7.09 7.24 2.70
CA GLY A 156 7.93 6.82 3.82
C GLY A 156 7.61 7.59 5.08
N VAL A 157 7.70 6.94 6.23
CA VAL A 157 7.51 7.59 7.53
C VAL A 157 8.87 7.83 8.15
N HIS A 158 9.13 9.04 8.63
CA HIS A 158 10.35 9.34 9.37
C HIS A 158 10.36 8.55 10.69
N PRO A 159 11.45 7.82 11.02
CA PRO A 159 11.44 6.78 12.05
C PRO A 159 11.18 7.25 13.48
N THR A 160 11.32 8.55 13.76
CA THR A 160 11.20 9.10 15.12
C THR A 160 10.28 10.32 15.25
N THR A 161 9.80 10.88 14.14
CA THR A 161 8.98 12.10 14.15
C THR A 161 7.58 11.87 13.63
N GLU A 162 7.29 10.67 13.10
CA GLU A 162 6.03 10.36 12.44
C GLU A 162 5.69 11.35 11.30
N GLN A 163 6.70 11.99 10.72
CA GLN A 163 6.50 12.77 9.50
C GLN A 163 6.37 11.82 8.31
N LEU A 164 5.23 11.87 7.61
CA LEU A 164 5.03 11.12 6.37
C LEU A 164 5.54 11.92 5.19
N TRP A 165 6.44 11.33 4.43
CA TRP A 165 7.00 11.87 3.20
C TRP A 165 6.29 11.22 2.02
N VAL A 166 5.74 12.06 1.15
CA VAL A 166 4.91 11.63 0.02
C VAL A 166 5.47 12.25 -1.25
N GLY A 167 5.91 11.41 -2.19
CA GLY A 167 6.30 11.85 -3.51
C GLY A 167 5.06 12.29 -4.30
N LYS A 168 5.13 13.49 -4.88
CA LYS A 168 4.08 14.05 -5.73
C LYS A 168 4.63 14.46 -7.09
N SER A 169 3.78 14.39 -8.11
CA SER A 169 4.17 14.73 -9.48
C SER A 169 3.03 15.37 -10.23
N THR A 170 3.32 16.40 -11.01
CA THR A 170 2.42 16.99 -12.02
C THR A 170 2.70 16.44 -13.43
N TYR A 171 3.41 15.31 -13.52
CA TYR A 171 4.04 14.73 -14.71
C TYR A 171 5.20 15.54 -15.30
N THR A 172 5.29 16.84 -15.04
CA THR A 172 6.37 17.71 -15.52
C THR A 172 7.27 18.22 -14.40
N GLN A 173 6.78 18.18 -13.15
CA GLN A 173 7.52 18.53 -11.96
C GLN A 173 7.30 17.45 -10.89
N SER A 174 8.25 17.31 -9.98
CA SER A 174 8.15 16.38 -8.85
C SER A 174 8.62 17.05 -7.57
N ALA A 175 7.92 16.73 -6.48
CA ALA A 175 8.20 17.25 -5.15
C ALA A 175 8.02 16.14 -4.10
N VAL A 176 8.60 16.34 -2.92
CA VAL A 176 8.32 15.53 -1.74
C VAL A 176 7.61 16.40 -0.73
N HIS A 177 6.37 16.04 -0.40
CA HIS A 177 5.56 16.73 0.59
C HIS A 177 5.71 16.03 1.93
N VAL A 178 5.74 16.81 3.01
CA VAL A 178 5.94 16.32 4.37
C VAL A 178 4.71 16.65 5.20
N TYR A 179 4.08 15.61 5.76
CA TYR A 179 2.89 15.73 6.59
C TYR A 179 3.17 15.29 8.02
N ASP A 180 2.63 16.02 8.99
CA ASP A 180 2.57 15.56 10.38
C ASP A 180 1.37 14.63 10.56
N VAL A 181 1.63 13.34 10.80
CA VAL A 181 0.58 12.33 10.95
C VAL A 181 0.17 12.08 12.41
N SER A 182 0.75 12.85 13.34
CA SER A 182 0.30 12.90 14.74
C SER A 182 -0.91 13.83 14.93
N ARG A 183 -1.31 14.54 13.88
CA ARG A 183 -2.41 15.51 13.87
C ARG A 183 -3.72 14.90 14.39
N SER A 184 -4.37 15.61 15.32
CA SER A 184 -5.55 15.14 16.05
C SER A 184 -6.85 15.15 15.25
N ASP A 185 -6.92 16.00 14.22
CA ASP A 185 -8.04 16.09 13.28
C ASP A 185 -8.11 14.89 12.33
N ALA A 186 -7.09 14.03 12.36
CA ALA A 186 -7.03 12.83 11.56
C ALA A 186 -7.20 11.53 12.39
N LEU A 187 -7.69 11.65 13.64
CA LEU A 187 -7.98 10.52 14.55
C LEU A 187 -9.28 9.80 14.19
#